data_AF-A0A9W9CFS0-F1
#
_entry.id   AF-A0A9W9CFS0-F1
#
_cell.length_a   1.000
_cell.length_b   1.000
_cell.length_c   1.000
_cell.angle_alpha   90.00
_cell.angle_beta   90.00
_cell.angle_gamma   90.00
#
_symmetry.space_group_name_H-M   'P 1'
#
loop_
_entity.id
_entity.type
_entity.pdbx_description
1 polymer ?
#
loop_
_entity_poly.entity_id
_entity_poly.type
_entity_poly.pdbx_seq_one_letter_code
_entity_poly.pdbx_strand_id
1 'polypeptide(L)'
;MNEVPWTSDLRLPPAPLGKPQILLPRPMVRPNYPSVSMELLCGLLFTPILDRFQFFSSTLHGALESEFGYDVETCLVLIVLALGCLAVRAYEEGDFALPSRTPSATTGFARPEWYEVVMDDPPGLKFFNEARQRIGFLMNQNDLPIGQFYMLCTLYYAQTLRPIDSWTMVNRAALCCISVLSREETIDFDDWEGDMFSRLFWNTLMYETIITQELSLPLSGLLDYEADIPIPKFKSSPRPKTSISGLLSDEDDSFFNFHFLAQAAHRIILTRIRRVDHALNIRLLLTDF
;
A
#
# COMPACT_ATOMS: atom_id res chain seq x y z
N MET A 1 26.94 -48.15 13.33
CA MET A 1 25.65 -48.55 13.92
C MET A 1 25.36 -47.59 15.07
N ASN A 2 24.36 -46.73 14.89
CA ASN A 2 23.49 -46.15 15.93
C ASN A 2 22.81 -44.92 15.32
N GLU A 3 21.58 -45.15 14.86
CA GLU A 3 20.63 -44.11 14.46
C GLU A 3 20.15 -43.36 15.70
N VAL A 4 19.98 -42.04 15.56
CA VAL A 4 19.35 -41.17 16.57
C VAL A 4 17.88 -41.01 16.17
N PRO A 5 16.91 -41.45 16.98
CA PRO A 5 15.50 -41.32 16.66
C PRO A 5 14.97 -39.94 17.09
N TRP A 6 14.57 -39.12 16.11
CA TRP A 6 13.80 -37.90 16.35
C TRP A 6 12.31 -38.18 16.15
N THR A 7 11.61 -38.63 17.19
CA THR A 7 10.15 -38.46 17.27
C THR A 7 9.67 -38.35 18.72
N SER A 8 8.64 -37.53 18.88
CA SER A 8 7.76 -37.35 20.05
C SER A 8 8.38 -36.83 21.34
N ASP A 9 8.36 -35.49 21.52
CA ASP A 9 7.57 -34.85 22.59
C ASP A 9 7.84 -33.33 22.64
N LEU A 10 7.01 -32.55 21.96
CA LEU A 10 6.90 -31.12 22.22
C LEU A 10 5.42 -30.76 22.46
N ARG A 11 4.86 -31.26 23.56
CA ARG A 11 3.62 -30.71 24.12
C ARG A 11 4.00 -29.52 25.02
N LEU A 12 3.72 -28.31 24.56
CA LEU A 12 3.80 -27.12 25.41
C LEU A 12 2.72 -27.22 26.51
N PRO A 13 3.03 -26.87 27.77
CA PRO A 13 2.05 -26.88 28.85
C PRO A 13 1.02 -25.73 28.68
N PRO A 14 -0.23 -25.91 29.13
CA PRO A 14 -1.24 -24.85 29.06
C PRO A 14 -0.95 -23.73 30.07
N ALA A 15 -0.99 -22.48 29.62
CA ALA A 15 -0.88 -21.30 30.47
C ALA A 15 -2.18 -21.07 31.29
N PRO A 16 -2.10 -20.60 32.55
CA PRO A 16 -3.28 -20.38 33.38
C PRO A 16 -4.09 -19.16 32.95
N LEU A 17 -5.41 -19.33 32.74
CA LEU A 17 -6.37 -18.25 32.55
C LEU A 17 -6.60 -17.48 33.87
N GLY A 18 -5.90 -16.36 34.04
CA GLY A 18 -6.30 -15.30 34.95
C GLY A 18 -7.26 -14.33 34.25
N LYS A 19 -8.46 -14.12 34.79
CA LYS A 19 -9.42 -13.12 34.28
C LYS A 19 -8.84 -11.71 34.45
N PRO A 20 -8.72 -10.88 33.39
CA PRO A 20 -8.45 -9.47 33.58
C PRO A 20 -9.77 -8.73 33.87
N GLN A 21 -9.89 -8.19 35.08
CA GLN A 21 -10.82 -7.10 35.39
C GLN A 21 -10.32 -5.86 34.67
N ILE A 22 -11.02 -5.44 33.61
CA ILE A 22 -10.76 -4.17 32.93
C ILE A 22 -11.50 -3.09 33.71
N LEU A 23 -10.75 -2.32 34.51
CA LEU A 23 -11.16 -1.01 34.97
C LEU A 23 -11.15 -0.08 33.74
N LEU A 24 -12.32 0.36 33.29
CA LEU A 24 -12.44 1.33 32.20
C LEU A 24 -11.94 2.72 32.66
N PRO A 25 -11.00 3.37 31.95
CA PRO A 25 -10.91 4.81 31.96
C PRO A 25 -11.94 5.41 30.98
N ARG A 26 -12.57 6.49 31.42
CA ARG A 26 -13.53 7.33 30.69
C ARG A 26 -12.97 7.90 29.37
N PRO A 27 -13.85 8.33 28.44
CA PRO A 27 -13.47 8.71 27.08
C PRO A 27 -12.54 9.93 27.07
N MET A 28 -11.36 9.78 26.46
CA MET A 28 -10.50 10.91 26.16
C MET A 28 -11.10 11.70 24.99
N VAL A 29 -11.72 12.83 25.35
CA VAL A 29 -11.90 13.95 24.43
C VAL A 29 -10.51 14.54 24.13
N ARG A 30 -10.28 14.82 22.84
CA ARG A 30 -9.02 15.17 22.14
C ARG A 30 -8.15 16.24 22.82
N PRO A 31 -6.88 16.37 22.38
CA PRO A 31 -6.55 17.59 21.63
C PRO A 31 -5.65 17.38 20.40
N ASN A 32 -5.80 18.28 19.41
CA ASN A 32 -4.84 18.76 18.38
C ASN A 32 -3.48 18.03 18.35
N TYR A 33 -3.00 17.41 17.27
CA TYR A 33 -2.94 17.82 15.85
C TYR A 33 -3.04 16.55 14.97
N PRO A 34 -3.65 16.56 13.76
CA PRO A 34 -3.01 15.81 12.69
C PRO A 34 -1.75 16.60 12.33
N SER A 35 -0.57 15.99 12.45
CA SER A 35 0.54 16.49 11.63
C SER A 35 0.02 16.52 10.20
N VAL A 36 0.32 17.57 9.44
CA VAL A 36 -0.02 17.69 8.01
C VAL A 36 0.38 16.41 7.25
N SER A 37 1.39 15.70 7.76
CA SER A 37 1.89 14.39 7.34
C SER A 37 0.88 13.23 7.49
N MET A 38 -0.01 13.24 8.49
CA MET A 38 -1.06 12.23 8.69
C MET A 38 -2.26 12.44 7.74
N GLU A 39 -2.61 13.69 7.45
CA GLU A 39 -3.59 14.02 6.40
C GLU A 39 -3.05 13.69 5.00
N LEU A 40 -1.75 13.89 4.74
CA LEU A 40 -1.06 13.39 3.54
C LEU A 40 -1.04 11.86 3.47
N LEU A 41 -0.92 11.17 4.61
CA LEU A 41 -1.02 9.70 4.70
C LEU A 41 -2.42 9.18 4.35
N CYS A 42 -3.47 9.94 4.69
CA CYS A 42 -4.84 9.67 4.25
C CYS A 42 -5.04 10.01 2.76
N GLY A 43 -4.38 11.03 2.23
CA GLY A 43 -4.34 11.32 0.78
C GLY A 43 -3.65 10.23 -0.05
N LEU A 44 -2.80 9.42 0.59
CA LEU A 44 -2.16 8.22 0.02
C LEU A 44 -3.12 7.03 -0.17
N LEU A 45 -4.41 7.17 0.17
CA LEU A 45 -5.42 6.16 -0.17
C LEU A 45 -5.76 6.18 -1.68
N PHE A 46 -5.40 7.25 -2.40
CA PHE A 46 -5.64 7.42 -3.84
C PHE A 46 -4.40 7.12 -4.69
N THR A 47 -3.69 6.06 -4.36
CA THR A 47 -2.45 5.70 -5.06
C THR A 47 -2.72 4.68 -6.16
N PRO A 48 -2.41 5.00 -7.43
CA PRO A 48 -2.63 4.11 -8.56
C PRO A 48 -1.54 3.03 -8.62
N ILE A 49 -1.43 2.20 -7.58
CA ILE A 49 -0.46 1.10 -7.49
C ILE A 49 -0.84 -0.04 -8.43
N LEU A 50 -2.14 -0.26 -8.63
CA LEU A 50 -2.71 -1.28 -9.52
C LEU A 50 -3.52 -0.63 -10.65
N ASP A 51 -3.51 -1.26 -11.82
CA ASP A 51 -4.45 -0.93 -12.90
C ASP A 51 -5.79 -1.64 -12.65
N ARG A 52 -6.87 -0.87 -12.59
CA ARG A 52 -8.21 -1.40 -12.29
C ARG A 52 -8.66 -2.44 -13.31
N PHE A 53 -8.44 -2.19 -14.60
CA PHE A 53 -8.87 -3.10 -15.65
C PHE A 53 -8.06 -4.40 -15.59
N GLN A 54 -6.74 -4.32 -15.43
CA GLN A 54 -5.89 -5.49 -15.31
C GLN A 54 -6.23 -6.31 -14.05
N PHE A 55 -6.51 -5.64 -12.93
CA PHE A 55 -6.89 -6.32 -11.69
C PHE A 55 -8.16 -7.16 -11.86
N PHE A 56 -9.23 -6.58 -12.42
CA PHE A 56 -10.49 -7.31 -12.59
C PHE A 56 -10.47 -8.31 -13.76
N SER A 57 -9.70 -8.03 -14.83
CA SER A 57 -9.68 -8.88 -16.03
C SER A 57 -8.72 -10.07 -15.90
N SER A 58 -7.61 -9.90 -15.19
CA SER A 58 -6.53 -10.90 -15.12
C SER A 58 -6.23 -11.31 -13.67
N THR A 59 -5.85 -10.38 -12.79
CA THR A 59 -5.37 -10.73 -11.43
C THR A 59 -6.43 -11.47 -10.62
N LEU A 60 -7.66 -10.95 -10.57
CA LEU A 60 -8.77 -11.59 -9.87
C LEU A 60 -9.13 -12.94 -10.50
N HIS A 61 -9.08 -13.02 -11.83
CA HIS A 61 -9.38 -14.26 -12.53
C HIS A 61 -8.33 -15.34 -12.22
N GLY A 62 -7.03 -15.00 -12.25
CA GLY A 62 -5.94 -15.90 -11.92
C GLY A 62 -6.04 -16.45 -10.49
N ALA A 63 -6.33 -15.59 -9.52
CA ALA A 63 -6.56 -16.02 -8.14
C ALA A 63 -7.77 -16.95 -7.98
N LEU A 64 -8.82 -16.77 -8.78
CA LEU A 64 -9.99 -17.65 -8.76
C LEU A 64 -9.69 -19.00 -9.42
N GLU A 65 -8.96 -19.02 -10.53
CA GLU A 65 -8.54 -20.25 -11.20
C GLU A 65 -7.57 -21.08 -10.34
N SER A 66 -6.72 -20.42 -9.54
CA SER A 66 -5.82 -21.07 -8.59
C SER A 66 -6.48 -21.44 -7.25
N GLU A 67 -7.79 -21.18 -7.10
CA GLU A 67 -8.55 -21.37 -5.85
C GLU A 67 -7.90 -20.67 -4.63
N PHE A 68 -7.43 -19.44 -4.82
CA PHE A 68 -6.67 -18.66 -3.85
C PHE A 68 -5.39 -19.39 -3.39
N GLY A 69 -4.57 -19.81 -4.36
CA GLY A 69 -3.31 -20.54 -4.18
C GLY A 69 -2.15 -19.74 -3.58
N TYR A 70 -0.93 -20.23 -3.78
CA TYR A 70 0.34 -19.62 -3.32
C TYR A 70 1.01 -18.82 -4.44
N ASP A 71 0.23 -17.94 -5.07
CA ASP A 71 0.57 -17.10 -6.21
C ASP A 71 0.43 -15.61 -5.85
N VAL A 72 1.08 -14.74 -6.64
CA VAL A 72 1.12 -13.30 -6.36
C VAL A 72 -0.23 -12.64 -6.60
N GLU A 73 -1.00 -13.16 -7.55
CA GLU A 73 -2.37 -12.76 -7.86
C GLU A 73 -3.27 -12.89 -6.64
N THR A 74 -3.22 -14.04 -5.97
CA THR A 74 -3.95 -14.27 -4.72
C THR A 74 -3.50 -13.31 -3.63
N CYS A 75 -2.19 -13.09 -3.47
CA CYS A 75 -1.68 -12.16 -2.48
C CYS A 75 -2.21 -10.73 -2.72
N LEU A 76 -2.20 -10.28 -3.98
CA LEU A 76 -2.74 -8.98 -4.41
C LEU A 76 -4.25 -8.87 -4.17
N VAL A 77 -5.04 -9.89 -4.52
CA VAL A 77 -6.48 -9.89 -4.29
C VAL A 77 -6.78 -9.80 -2.79
N LEU A 78 -6.11 -10.59 -1.96
CA LEU A 78 -6.34 -10.60 -0.50
C LEU A 78 -5.98 -9.27 0.16
N ILE A 79 -4.86 -8.63 -0.21
CA ILE A 79 -4.52 -7.31 0.33
C ILE A 79 -5.52 -6.23 -0.13
N VAL A 80 -6.00 -6.29 -1.38
CA VAL A 80 -7.03 -5.38 -1.88
C VAL A 80 -8.34 -5.55 -1.11
N LEU A 81 -8.74 -6.80 -0.82
CA LEU A 81 -9.91 -7.08 0.02
C LEU A 81 -9.74 -6.53 1.45
N ALA A 82 -8.55 -6.69 2.04
CA ALA A 82 -8.24 -6.15 3.36
C ALA A 82 -8.34 -4.62 3.40
N LEU A 83 -7.78 -3.92 2.40
CA LEU A 83 -7.92 -2.47 2.23
C LEU A 83 -9.37 -2.06 1.97
N GLY A 84 -10.13 -2.86 1.21
CA GLY A 84 -11.55 -2.66 1.00
C GLY A 84 -12.36 -2.69 2.31
N CYS A 85 -12.00 -3.56 3.26
CA CYS A 85 -12.63 -3.59 4.58
C CYS A 85 -12.36 -2.31 5.39
N LEU A 86 -11.14 -1.77 5.31
CA LEU A 86 -10.80 -0.47 5.91
C LEU A 86 -11.60 0.67 5.25
N ALA A 87 -11.77 0.63 3.92
CA ALA A 87 -12.59 1.60 3.21
C ALA A 87 -14.05 1.53 3.67
N VAL A 88 -14.65 0.33 3.75
CA VAL A 88 -16.03 0.16 4.25
C VAL A 88 -16.18 0.74 5.66
N ARG A 89 -15.19 0.55 6.53
CA ARG A 89 -15.18 1.16 7.86
C ARG A 89 -15.16 2.69 7.80
N ALA A 90 -14.34 3.28 6.93
CA ALA A 90 -14.30 4.73 6.75
C ALA A 90 -15.63 5.30 6.24
N TYR A 91 -16.33 4.58 5.34
CA TYR A 91 -17.67 4.96 4.90
C TYR A 91 -18.70 4.89 6.03
N GLU A 92 -18.64 3.89 6.90
CA GLU A 92 -19.49 3.81 8.08
C GLU A 92 -19.24 4.98 9.04
N GLU A 93 -17.98 5.28 9.34
CA GLU A 93 -17.61 6.36 10.24
C GLU A 93 -17.98 7.75 9.70
N GLY A 94 -17.98 7.90 8.38
CA GLY A 94 -18.42 9.11 7.69
C GLY A 94 -19.92 9.20 7.39
N ASP A 95 -20.69 8.15 7.71
CA ASP A 95 -22.10 7.99 7.32
C ASP A 95 -22.33 8.19 5.80
N PHE A 96 -21.38 7.73 4.99
CA PHE A 96 -21.45 7.80 3.53
C PHE A 96 -22.07 6.53 2.96
N ALA A 97 -22.94 6.67 1.96
CA ALA A 97 -23.46 5.53 1.23
C ALA A 97 -22.32 4.79 0.50
N LEU A 98 -22.29 3.46 0.59
CA LEU A 98 -21.31 2.66 -0.14
C LEU A 98 -21.48 2.82 -1.66
N PRO A 99 -20.39 2.85 -2.44
CA PRO A 99 -20.48 2.92 -3.89
C PRO A 99 -21.25 1.70 -4.44
N SER A 100 -22.33 1.95 -5.18
CA SER A 100 -23.13 0.91 -5.82
C SER A 100 -23.37 1.24 -7.29
N ARG A 101 -23.42 0.21 -8.14
CA ARG A 101 -23.76 0.37 -9.57
C ARG A 101 -25.21 0.81 -9.77
N THR A 102 -26.06 0.66 -8.75
CA THR A 102 -27.44 1.11 -8.76
C THR A 102 -27.60 2.30 -7.82
N PRO A 103 -28.22 3.41 -8.24
CA PRO A 103 -28.48 4.53 -7.36
C PRO A 103 -29.39 4.07 -6.21
N SER A 104 -28.85 4.04 -4.99
CA SER A 104 -29.63 3.79 -3.79
C SER A 104 -30.33 5.08 -3.36
N ALA A 105 -31.59 4.99 -2.96
CA ALA A 105 -32.33 6.10 -2.37
C ALA A 105 -31.88 6.42 -0.92
N THR A 106 -30.97 5.61 -0.36
CA THR A 106 -30.45 5.80 1.00
C THR A 106 -29.35 6.86 1.00
N THR A 107 -29.52 7.90 1.80
CA THR A 107 -28.58 9.03 1.90
C THR A 107 -27.40 8.80 2.86
N GLY A 108 -27.29 7.62 3.47
CA GLY A 108 -26.28 7.32 4.50
C GLY A 108 -25.77 5.89 4.43
N PHE A 109 -24.92 5.50 5.39
CA PHE A 109 -24.31 4.17 5.42
C PHE A 109 -25.34 3.10 5.76
N ALA A 110 -25.54 2.15 4.85
CA ALA A 110 -26.38 0.97 5.07
C ALA A 110 -25.47 -0.27 5.12
N ARG A 111 -25.50 -0.99 6.25
CA ARG A 111 -24.71 -2.21 6.46
C ARG A 111 -25.12 -3.30 5.45
N PRO A 112 -24.19 -3.74 4.56
CA PRO A 112 -24.45 -4.85 3.65
C PRO A 112 -24.61 -6.19 4.40
N GLU A 113 -25.25 -7.17 3.77
CA GLU A 113 -25.42 -8.52 4.35
C GLU A 113 -24.10 -9.21 4.70
N TRP A 114 -23.05 -8.97 3.91
CA TRP A 114 -21.72 -9.53 4.11
C TRP A 114 -20.87 -8.79 5.15
N TYR A 115 -21.36 -7.68 5.70
CA TYR A 115 -20.59 -6.80 6.60
C TYR A 115 -20.03 -7.56 7.81
N GLU A 116 -20.88 -8.30 8.53
CA GLU A 116 -20.47 -9.06 9.73
C GLU A 116 -19.40 -10.13 9.45
N VAL A 117 -19.29 -10.60 8.20
CA VAL A 117 -18.32 -11.63 7.82
C VAL A 117 -16.91 -11.04 7.66
N VAL A 118 -16.83 -9.77 7.27
CA VAL A 118 -15.56 -9.10 6.90
C VAL A 118 -15.07 -8.10 7.94
N MET A 119 -15.90 -7.76 8.94
CA MET A 119 -15.50 -6.88 10.04
C MET A 119 -14.67 -7.64 11.08
N ASP A 120 -13.36 -7.45 10.98
CA ASP A 120 -12.37 -7.86 11.97
C ASP A 120 -11.88 -6.64 12.78
N ASP A 121 -11.06 -6.88 13.80
CA ASP A 121 -10.32 -5.84 14.52
C ASP A 121 -8.80 -6.10 14.42
N PRO A 122 -8.04 -5.32 13.62
CA PRO A 122 -8.50 -4.27 12.69
C PRO A 122 -9.29 -4.81 11.48
N PRO A 123 -10.06 -3.97 10.77
CA PRO A 123 -10.86 -4.39 9.61
C PRO A 123 -10.03 -5.12 8.55
N GLY A 124 -10.56 -6.21 7.99
CA GLY A 124 -9.89 -6.99 6.95
C GLY A 124 -8.68 -7.82 7.42
N LEU A 125 -8.45 -7.94 8.72
CA LEU A 125 -7.28 -8.65 9.27
C LEU A 125 -7.18 -10.10 8.79
N LYS A 126 -8.29 -10.83 8.65
CA LYS A 126 -8.27 -12.22 8.15
C LYS A 126 -7.71 -12.29 6.74
N PHE A 127 -8.21 -11.46 5.82
CA PHE A 127 -7.69 -11.39 4.46
C PHE A 127 -6.21 -11.02 4.46
N PHE A 128 -5.82 -10.05 5.28
CA PHE A 128 -4.43 -9.65 5.40
C PHE A 128 -3.52 -10.77 5.92
N ASN A 129 -3.97 -11.53 6.92
CA ASN A 129 -3.23 -12.69 7.45
C ASN A 129 -3.06 -13.79 6.41
N GLU A 130 -4.11 -14.10 5.67
CA GLU A 130 -4.08 -15.08 4.58
C GLU A 130 -3.12 -14.65 3.46
N ALA A 131 -3.06 -13.35 3.16
CA ALA A 131 -2.10 -12.80 2.20
C ALA A 131 -0.66 -12.94 2.70
N ARG A 132 -0.42 -12.63 3.99
CA ARG A 132 0.91 -12.77 4.63
C ARG A 132 1.37 -14.22 4.71
N GLN A 133 0.46 -15.17 4.87
CA GLN A 133 0.79 -16.59 4.83
C GLN A 133 1.28 -17.00 3.44
N ARG A 134 0.59 -16.55 2.37
CA ARG A 134 0.90 -16.94 0.99
C ARG A 134 2.17 -16.27 0.46
N ILE A 135 2.34 -14.97 0.72
CA ILE A 135 3.55 -14.24 0.30
C ILE A 135 4.81 -14.84 0.94
N GLY A 136 4.69 -15.57 2.05
CA GLY A 136 5.81 -16.29 2.66
C GLY A 136 6.55 -17.22 1.70
N PHE A 137 5.86 -17.81 0.72
CA PHE A 137 6.47 -18.67 -0.30
C PHE A 137 7.10 -17.89 -1.46
N LEU A 138 6.76 -16.60 -1.59
CA LEU A 138 7.19 -15.71 -2.68
C LEU A 138 8.17 -14.64 -2.20
N MET A 139 8.54 -14.63 -0.92
CA MET A 139 9.27 -13.52 -0.27
C MET A 139 10.65 -13.19 -0.88
N ASN A 140 11.24 -14.10 -1.65
CA ASN A 140 12.54 -13.94 -2.30
C ASN A 140 12.42 -13.37 -3.73
N GLN A 141 11.21 -13.25 -4.26
CA GLN A 141 10.94 -12.63 -5.55
C GLN A 141 10.94 -11.11 -5.39
N ASN A 142 11.48 -10.40 -6.38
CA ASN A 142 11.64 -8.96 -6.36
C ASN A 142 11.27 -8.40 -7.74
N ASP A 143 10.03 -8.61 -8.14
CA ASP A 143 9.44 -8.10 -9.37
C ASP A 143 8.34 -7.07 -9.08
N LEU A 144 7.73 -6.55 -10.14
CA LEU A 144 6.72 -5.51 -10.05
C LEU A 144 5.49 -5.95 -9.23
N PRO A 145 4.86 -7.12 -9.46
CA PRO A 145 3.71 -7.58 -8.67
C PRO A 145 4.02 -7.73 -7.17
N ILE A 146 5.19 -8.24 -6.82
CA ILE A 146 5.60 -8.39 -5.41
C ILE A 146 5.84 -7.01 -4.78
N GLY A 147 6.45 -6.07 -5.50
CA GLY A 147 6.60 -4.69 -5.06
C GLY A 147 5.24 -4.00 -4.83
N GLN A 148 4.28 -4.19 -5.74
CA GLN A 148 2.91 -3.69 -5.60
C GLN A 148 2.23 -4.27 -4.35
N PHE A 149 2.39 -5.57 -4.11
CA PHE A 149 1.87 -6.20 -2.89
C PHE A 149 2.44 -5.56 -1.62
N TYR A 150 3.76 -5.36 -1.54
CA TYR A 150 4.38 -4.73 -0.37
C TYR A 150 3.97 -3.26 -0.21
N MET A 151 3.78 -2.52 -1.30
CA MET A 151 3.26 -1.16 -1.23
C MET A 151 1.81 -1.13 -0.73
N LEU A 152 0.97 -2.09 -1.11
CA LEU A 152 -0.40 -2.20 -0.55
C LEU A 152 -0.38 -2.61 0.93
N CYS A 153 0.54 -3.48 1.35
CA CYS A 153 0.76 -3.81 2.76
C CYS A 153 1.19 -2.59 3.58
N THR A 154 2.02 -1.74 3.00
CA THR A 154 2.43 -0.45 3.58
C THR A 154 1.19 0.38 3.91
N LEU A 155 0.26 0.53 2.95
CA LEU A 155 -0.99 1.26 3.16
C LEU A 155 -1.85 0.61 4.25
N TYR A 156 -1.97 -0.71 4.28
CA TYR A 156 -2.76 -1.39 5.32
C TYR A 156 -2.19 -1.14 6.73
N TYR A 157 -0.87 -1.25 6.90
CA TYR A 157 -0.23 -0.93 8.18
C TYR A 157 -0.30 0.55 8.54
N ALA A 158 -0.22 1.44 7.55
CA ALA A 158 -0.40 2.88 7.75
C ALA A 158 -1.78 3.20 8.34
N GLN A 159 -2.84 2.64 7.72
CA GLN A 159 -4.24 2.86 8.13
C GLN A 159 -4.58 2.20 9.48
N THR A 160 -3.88 1.12 9.84
CA THR A 160 -4.03 0.46 11.15
C THR A 160 -3.09 1.01 12.22
N LEU A 161 -2.46 2.18 11.97
CA LEU A 161 -1.59 2.90 12.91
C LEU A 161 -0.37 2.09 13.37
N ARG A 162 0.23 1.32 12.45
CA ARG A 162 1.43 0.52 12.67
C ARG A 162 2.62 1.04 11.85
N PRO A 163 3.21 2.18 12.24
CA PRO A 163 4.18 2.89 11.41
C PRO A 163 5.49 2.11 11.18
N ILE A 164 5.97 1.35 12.17
CA ILE A 164 7.21 0.55 12.01
C ILE A 164 7.00 -0.61 11.04
N ASP A 165 5.84 -1.26 11.11
CA ASP A 165 5.49 -2.33 10.17
C ASP A 165 5.28 -1.76 8.76
N SER A 166 4.62 -0.60 8.66
CA SER A 166 4.46 0.13 7.41
C SER A 166 5.81 0.48 6.78
N TRP A 167 6.72 1.06 7.56
CA TRP A 167 8.09 1.36 7.12
C TRP A 167 8.84 0.08 6.67
N THR A 168 8.67 -1.03 7.38
CA THR A 168 9.30 -2.29 6.98
C THR A 168 8.77 -2.76 5.63
N MET A 169 7.47 -2.61 5.36
CA MET A 169 6.87 -2.99 4.07
C MET A 169 7.27 -2.04 2.93
N VAL A 170 7.36 -0.73 3.17
CA VAL A 170 7.78 0.20 2.10
C VAL A 170 9.24 -0.05 1.70
N ASN A 171 10.11 -0.43 2.65
CA ASN A 171 11.48 -0.85 2.32
C ASN A 171 11.52 -2.13 1.48
N ARG A 172 10.57 -3.06 1.67
CA ARG A 172 10.45 -4.25 0.82
C ARG A 172 10.00 -3.89 -0.59
N ALA A 173 9.03 -2.98 -0.73
CA ALA A 173 8.65 -2.44 -2.03
C ALA A 173 9.83 -1.72 -2.72
N ALA A 174 10.60 -0.93 -1.96
CA ALA A 174 11.80 -0.25 -2.46
C ALA A 174 12.87 -1.23 -2.94
N LEU A 175 13.09 -2.32 -2.20
CA LEU A 175 13.98 -3.41 -2.62
C LEU A 175 13.53 -4.03 -3.95
N CYS A 176 12.23 -4.24 -4.15
CA CYS A 176 11.72 -4.71 -5.44
C CYS A 176 12.05 -3.71 -6.57
N CYS A 177 11.83 -2.42 -6.36
CA CYS A 177 12.19 -1.39 -7.34
C CYS A 177 13.70 -1.39 -7.66
N ILE A 178 14.57 -1.35 -6.64
CA ILE A 178 16.02 -1.36 -6.81
C ILE A 178 16.47 -2.65 -7.51
N SER A 179 15.89 -3.79 -7.15
CA SER A 179 16.22 -5.08 -7.78
C SER A 179 15.83 -5.13 -9.25
N VAL A 180 14.74 -4.48 -9.66
CA VAL A 180 14.34 -4.37 -11.06
C VAL A 180 15.29 -3.42 -11.80
N LEU A 181 15.62 -2.27 -11.20
CA LEU A 181 16.53 -1.27 -11.80
C LEU A 181 17.99 -1.73 -11.89
N SER A 182 18.38 -2.70 -11.07
CA SER A 182 19.73 -3.29 -11.10
C SER A 182 19.89 -4.35 -12.19
N ARG A 183 18.82 -4.71 -12.92
CA ARG A 183 18.90 -5.65 -14.04
C ARG A 183 19.45 -4.92 -15.28
N GLU A 184 20.16 -5.65 -16.14
CA GLU A 184 20.69 -5.09 -17.40
C GLU A 184 19.59 -4.82 -18.45
N GLU A 185 18.36 -5.26 -18.19
CA GLU A 185 17.22 -5.08 -19.08
C GLU A 185 16.72 -3.63 -19.04
N THR A 186 16.60 -3.02 -20.22
CA THR A 186 16.04 -1.67 -20.36
C THR A 186 14.53 -1.70 -20.19
N ILE A 187 14.01 -0.96 -19.21
CA ILE A 187 12.58 -0.80 -19.00
C ILE A 187 12.03 0.20 -20.03
N ASP A 188 11.06 -0.23 -20.84
CA ASP A 188 10.31 0.69 -21.70
C ASP A 188 9.23 1.40 -20.89
N PHE A 189 9.55 2.59 -20.39
CA PHE A 189 8.59 3.45 -19.67
C PHE A 189 7.47 4.01 -20.56
N ASP A 190 7.56 3.80 -21.88
CA ASP A 190 6.47 4.07 -22.81
C ASP A 190 5.55 2.86 -23.05
N ASP A 191 5.82 1.71 -22.44
CA ASP A 191 4.83 0.65 -22.34
C ASP A 191 3.99 0.76 -21.05
N TRP A 192 2.86 0.06 -21.03
CA TRP A 192 2.00 -0.05 -19.84
C TRP A 192 2.74 -0.61 -18.64
N GLU A 193 3.56 -1.66 -18.80
CA GLU A 193 4.27 -2.27 -17.67
C GLU A 193 5.32 -1.32 -17.08
N GLY A 194 6.06 -0.59 -17.92
CA GLY A 194 7.01 0.44 -17.48
C GLY A 194 6.32 1.63 -16.81
N ASP A 195 5.13 2.03 -17.26
CA ASP A 195 4.32 3.02 -16.57
C ASP A 195 3.85 2.52 -15.20
N MET A 196 3.39 1.27 -15.08
CA MET A 196 3.04 0.64 -13.80
C MET A 196 4.23 0.57 -12.84
N PHE A 197 5.43 0.27 -13.35
CA PHE A 197 6.65 0.34 -12.57
C PHE A 197 6.93 1.76 -12.06
N SER A 198 6.78 2.78 -12.93
CA SER A 198 6.93 4.18 -12.53
C SER A 198 5.97 4.55 -11.41
N ARG A 199 4.70 4.11 -11.49
CA ARG A 199 3.71 4.33 -10.42
C ARG A 199 4.16 3.70 -9.11
N LEU A 200 4.61 2.44 -9.12
CA LEU A 200 5.11 1.78 -7.91
C LEU A 200 6.31 2.53 -7.33
N PHE A 201 7.29 2.89 -8.16
CA PHE A 201 8.49 3.60 -7.74
C PHE A 201 8.15 4.92 -7.02
N TRP A 202 7.34 5.76 -7.66
CA TRP A 202 7.00 7.08 -7.10
C TRP A 202 6.13 6.95 -5.85
N ASN A 203 5.19 6.00 -5.78
CA ASN A 203 4.43 5.74 -4.55
C ASN A 203 5.34 5.33 -3.38
N THR A 204 6.27 4.42 -3.66
CA THR A 204 7.22 3.91 -2.67
C THR A 204 8.14 5.03 -2.19
N LEU A 205 8.75 5.76 -3.12
CA LEU A 205 9.69 6.85 -2.82
C LEU A 205 9.01 7.98 -2.04
N MET A 206 7.79 8.36 -2.43
CA MET A 206 7.03 9.40 -1.73
C MET A 206 6.74 8.99 -0.28
N TYR A 207 6.18 7.80 -0.08
CA TYR A 207 5.82 7.33 1.25
C TYR A 207 7.06 7.14 2.13
N GLU A 208 8.10 6.48 1.61
CA GLU A 208 9.35 6.26 2.32
C GLU A 208 9.95 7.59 2.80
N THR A 209 10.00 8.60 1.93
CA THR A 209 10.54 9.92 2.28
C THR A 209 9.78 10.52 3.47
N ILE A 210 8.45 10.42 3.49
CA ILE A 210 7.63 10.98 4.58
C ILE A 210 7.89 10.21 5.88
N ILE A 211 7.74 8.89 5.86
CA ILE A 211 7.81 8.10 7.10
C ILE A 211 9.21 8.10 7.71
N THR A 212 10.27 8.11 6.89
CA THR A 212 11.66 8.18 7.37
C THR A 212 11.99 9.53 7.98
N GLN A 213 11.47 10.62 7.43
CA GLN A 213 11.68 11.96 8.00
C GLN A 213 10.93 12.15 9.31
N GLU A 214 9.66 11.75 9.38
CA GLU A 214 8.83 11.90 10.57
C GLU A 214 9.34 11.07 11.76
N LEU A 215 9.90 9.89 11.48
CA LEU A 215 10.32 8.94 12.51
C LEU A 215 11.85 8.80 12.63
N SER A 216 12.62 9.57 11.84
CA SER A 216 14.08 9.47 11.78
C SER A 216 14.59 8.05 11.51
N LEU A 217 13.90 7.33 10.61
CA LEU A 217 14.22 5.95 10.23
C LEU A 217 15.22 5.92 9.05
N PRO A 218 15.97 4.81 8.87
CA PRO A 218 16.89 4.71 7.74
C PRO A 218 16.15 4.61 6.40
N LEU A 219 16.78 5.17 5.37
CA LEU A 219 16.38 5.08 3.96
C LEU A 219 16.88 3.77 3.33
N SER A 220 16.15 3.25 2.35
CA SER A 220 16.51 2.09 1.53
C SER A 220 17.58 2.36 0.47
N GLY A 221 17.77 3.63 0.08
CA GLY A 221 18.59 4.02 -1.07
C GLY A 221 17.78 4.25 -2.37
N LEU A 222 16.46 4.06 -2.35
CA LEU A 222 15.60 4.23 -3.54
C LEU A 222 15.69 5.64 -4.15
N LEU A 223 15.96 6.66 -3.33
CA LEU A 223 16.09 8.06 -3.75
C LEU A 223 17.17 8.28 -4.82
N ASP A 224 18.22 7.47 -4.83
CA ASP A 224 19.34 7.64 -5.76
C ASP A 224 18.93 7.41 -7.22
N TYR A 225 17.84 6.69 -7.45
CA TYR A 225 17.27 6.40 -8.78
C TYR A 225 16.22 7.43 -9.23
N GLU A 226 15.89 8.44 -8.41
CA GLU A 226 14.81 9.41 -8.69
C GLU A 226 14.97 10.11 -10.05
N ALA A 227 16.20 10.36 -10.49
CA ALA A 227 16.48 11.06 -11.75
C ALA A 227 16.23 10.20 -13.00
N ASP A 228 16.26 8.87 -12.85
CA ASP A 228 16.17 7.92 -13.96
C ASP A 228 14.72 7.50 -14.25
N ILE A 229 13.82 7.71 -13.28
CA ILE A 229 12.43 7.26 -13.39
C ILE A 229 11.52 8.40 -13.85
N PRO A 230 10.85 8.27 -15.01
CA PRO A 230 9.91 9.28 -15.46
C PRO A 230 8.69 9.37 -14.53
N ILE A 231 8.05 10.53 -14.52
CA ILE A 231 6.76 10.70 -13.84
C ILE A 231 5.73 9.81 -14.55
N PRO A 232 4.85 9.10 -13.81
CA PRO A 232 3.85 8.23 -14.41
C PRO A 232 2.92 9.00 -15.36
N LYS A 233 2.68 8.41 -16.53
CA LYS A 233 1.79 8.90 -17.59
C LYS A 233 0.38 8.31 -17.49
N PHE A 234 0.18 7.36 -16.58
CA PHE A 234 -1.07 6.65 -16.36
C PHE A 234 -1.61 5.92 -17.60
N LYS A 235 -0.73 5.16 -18.26
CA LYS A 235 -1.12 4.36 -19.43
C LYS A 235 -2.15 3.32 -19.04
N SER A 236 -3.21 3.21 -19.81
CA SER A 236 -4.25 2.19 -19.62
C SER A 236 -3.73 0.82 -20.06
N SER A 237 -4.08 -0.23 -19.32
CA SER A 237 -3.81 -1.62 -19.71
C SER A 237 -4.27 -1.90 -21.16
N PRO A 238 -3.48 -2.61 -21.98
CA PRO A 238 -3.89 -3.03 -23.32
C PRO A 238 -5.20 -3.81 -23.26
N ARG A 239 -6.24 -3.32 -23.93
CA ARG A 239 -7.57 -3.95 -23.92
C ARG A 239 -7.81 -4.75 -25.20
N PRO A 240 -8.43 -5.94 -25.14
CA PRO A 240 -8.91 -6.62 -26.33
C PRO A 240 -9.91 -5.72 -27.08
N LYS A 241 -9.79 -5.63 -28.41
CA LYS A 241 -10.57 -4.74 -29.30
C LYS A 241 -12.10 -4.91 -29.22
N THR A 242 -12.58 -5.93 -28.51
CA THR A 242 -14.00 -6.29 -28.32
C THR A 242 -14.61 -5.74 -27.02
N SER A 243 -13.83 -5.05 -26.17
CA SER A 243 -14.28 -4.63 -24.85
C SER A 243 -15.09 -3.33 -24.89
N ILE A 244 -16.39 -3.40 -24.58
CA ILE A 244 -17.35 -2.26 -24.51
C ILE A 244 -17.06 -1.33 -23.30
N SER A 245 -16.09 -1.69 -22.45
CA SER A 245 -15.76 -1.03 -21.18
C SER A 245 -15.02 0.33 -21.30
N GLY A 246 -14.98 0.94 -22.48
CA GLY A 246 -14.34 2.25 -22.69
C GLY A 246 -15.17 3.46 -22.24
N LEU A 247 -16.46 3.28 -21.94
CA LEU A 247 -17.40 4.39 -21.71
C LEU A 247 -17.69 4.73 -20.23
N LEU A 248 -17.14 3.99 -19.26
CA LEU A 248 -17.59 4.06 -17.86
C LEU A 248 -16.48 4.31 -16.82
N SER A 249 -15.22 4.55 -17.22
CA SER A 249 -14.08 4.57 -16.28
C SER A 249 -13.21 5.84 -16.27
N ASP A 250 -13.42 6.81 -17.16
CA ASP A 250 -12.39 7.85 -17.39
C ASP A 250 -12.40 9.03 -16.39
N GLU A 251 -13.55 9.41 -15.84
CA GLU A 251 -13.63 10.63 -15.00
C GLU A 251 -13.02 10.42 -13.61
N ASP A 252 -13.36 9.32 -12.93
CA ASP A 252 -12.83 8.99 -11.61
C ASP A 252 -11.31 8.73 -11.66
N ASP A 253 -10.85 7.97 -12.66
CA ASP A 253 -9.42 7.63 -12.81
C ASP A 253 -8.57 8.89 -13.05
N SER A 254 -9.08 9.85 -13.84
CA SER A 254 -8.40 11.13 -14.07
C SER A 254 -8.24 11.93 -12.78
N PHE A 255 -9.26 11.96 -11.90
CA PHE A 255 -9.19 12.67 -10.62
C PHE A 255 -8.08 12.11 -9.72
N PHE A 256 -7.99 10.79 -9.58
CA PHE A 256 -6.93 10.15 -8.78
C PHE A 256 -5.55 10.42 -9.35
N ASN A 257 -5.41 10.37 -10.67
CA ASN A 257 -4.15 10.64 -11.36
C ASN A 257 -3.66 12.08 -11.11
N PHE A 258 -4.55 13.08 -11.21
CA PHE A 258 -4.19 14.46 -10.91
C PHE A 258 -3.82 14.68 -9.44
N HIS A 259 -4.54 14.03 -8.52
CA HIS A 259 -4.22 14.10 -7.10
C HIS A 259 -2.81 13.54 -6.82
N PHE A 260 -2.49 12.40 -7.40
CA PHE A 260 -1.15 11.81 -7.32
C PHE A 260 -0.07 12.74 -7.88
N LEU A 261 -0.28 13.30 -9.07
CA LEU A 261 0.69 14.22 -9.68
C LEU A 261 0.90 15.47 -8.84
N ALA A 262 -0.17 16.00 -8.23
CA ALA A 262 -0.08 17.12 -7.31
C ALA A 262 0.77 16.77 -6.07
N GLN A 263 0.57 15.59 -5.48
CA GLN A 263 1.39 15.11 -4.35
C GLN A 263 2.86 14.95 -4.74
N ALA A 264 3.15 14.35 -5.89
CA ALA A 264 4.50 14.18 -6.40
C ALA A 264 5.19 15.54 -6.63
N ALA A 265 4.50 16.46 -7.30
CA ALA A 265 4.99 17.81 -7.54
C ALA A 265 5.26 18.54 -6.20
N HIS A 266 4.36 18.44 -5.23
CA HIS A 266 4.52 19.03 -3.92
C HIS A 266 5.76 18.50 -3.17
N ARG A 267 5.97 17.17 -3.15
CA ARG A 267 7.18 16.56 -2.57
C ARG A 267 8.44 17.06 -3.26
N ILE A 268 8.47 17.10 -4.60
CA ILE A 268 9.63 17.55 -5.37
C ILE A 268 9.96 19.00 -5.00
N ILE A 269 8.96 19.87 -4.91
CA ILE A 269 9.14 21.28 -4.53
C ILE A 269 9.69 21.39 -3.09
N LEU A 270 9.07 20.71 -2.12
CA LEU A 270 9.53 20.75 -0.72
C LEU A 270 10.95 20.22 -0.55
N THR A 271 11.29 19.15 -1.28
CA THR A 271 12.63 18.57 -1.25
C THR A 271 13.65 19.53 -1.83
N ARG A 272 13.30 20.23 -2.93
CA ARG A 272 14.15 21.27 -3.53
C ARG A 272 14.34 22.46 -2.59
N ILE A 273 13.28 22.94 -1.93
CA ILE A 273 13.37 24.04 -0.95
C ILE A 273 14.29 23.65 0.20
N ARG A 274 14.09 22.48 0.81
CA ARG A 274 14.96 22.00 1.91
C ARG A 274 16.42 21.85 1.49
N ARG A 275 16.69 21.37 0.27
CA ARG A 275 18.07 21.30 -0.27
C ARG A 275 18.68 22.69 -0.44
N VAL A 276 17.90 23.67 -0.88
CA VAL A 276 18.34 25.08 -1.01
C VAL A 276 18.61 25.70 0.35
N ASP A 277 17.76 25.49 1.35
CA ASP A 277 17.96 26.00 2.71
C ASP A 277 19.23 25.41 3.36
N HIS A 278 19.46 24.10 3.20
CA HIS A 278 20.71 23.47 3.63
C HIS A 278 21.94 24.02 2.89
N ALA A 279 21.85 24.24 1.57
CA ALA A 279 22.95 24.80 0.79
C ALA A 279 23.26 26.27 1.14
N LEU A 280 22.23 27.06 1.47
CA LEU A 280 22.36 28.43 1.96
C LEU A 280 23.02 28.46 3.35
N ASN A 281 22.59 27.59 4.27
CA ASN A 281 23.22 27.46 5.59
C ASN A 281 24.70 27.06 5.49
N ILE A 282 25.05 26.12 4.60
CA ILE A 282 26.45 25.72 4.37
C ILE A 282 27.25 26.87 3.74
N ARG A 283 26.68 27.62 2.79
CA ARG A 283 27.35 28.79 2.21
C ARG A 283 27.60 29.90 3.23
N LEU A 284 26.64 30.18 4.11
CA LEU A 284 26.81 31.16 5.20
C LEU A 284 27.93 30.73 6.15
N LEU A 285 27.96 29.45 6.54
CA LEU A 285 29.03 28.89 7.37
C LEU A 285 30.42 28.95 6.71
N LEU A 286 30.50 28.87 5.37
CA LEU A 286 31.75 28.96 4.62
C LEU A 286 32.18 30.40 4.31
N THR A 287 31.29 31.38 4.41
CA THR A 287 31.63 32.82 4.29
C THR A 287 32.04 33.46 5.62
N ASP A 288 31.85 32.75 6.74
CA ASP A 288 32.27 33.16 8.09
C ASP A 288 33.65 32.60 8.50
N PHE A 289 34.42 32.05 7.55
CA PHE A 289 35.85 31.70 7.67
C PHE A 289 36.67 32.47 6.62
#